data_AF-B9IZ57-F1
#
_entry.id   AF-B9IZ57-F1
#
_cell.length_a   1.000
_cell.length_b   1.000
_cell.length_c   1.000
_cell.angle_alpha   90.00
_cell.angle_beta   90.00
_cell.angle_gamma   90.00
#
_symmetry.space_group_name_H-M   'P 1'
#
loop_
_entity.id
_entity.type
_entity.pdbx_description
1 polymer ?
#
loop_
_entity_poly.entity_id
_entity_poly.type
_entity_poly.pdbx_seq_one_letter_code
_entity_poly.pdbx_strand_id
1 'polypeptide(L)'
;MTNNKSINELIVEAREIKSATPSFVVELVRGQGGLYETTSKIDTDANLTFQGKQAKKGRVKKVAEYVLMTEMKERREKYGALLDEAEKQVRAKLTPQFEDLEESDRILYDAEISDLKTKVLLSVDEKLSMQYLEKMVNLASKNGKTAHELQGYLTGQLAEMVGKSQNLAHIRPQLLTMSKKLARASQVDDFDGIKAQLNDINEMREVAFAIGQTQTAITENIGHVAGRYVNNPTKYFEDHSETVEFVEGKIENHKRFGHDLYSE
;
A
#
# COMPACT_ATOMS: atom_id res chain seq x y z
N MET A 1 0.35 23.61 -14.96
CA MET A 1 1.57 22.79 -14.95
C MET A 1 1.40 21.72 -13.88
N THR A 2 0.94 20.54 -14.24
CA THR A 2 0.91 19.39 -13.32
C THR A 2 2.36 18.93 -13.15
N ASN A 3 2.95 19.30 -12.02
CA ASN A 3 4.29 18.86 -11.64
C ASN A 3 4.18 17.36 -11.35
N ASN A 4 4.41 16.51 -12.37
CA ASN A 4 4.38 15.06 -12.21
C ASN A 4 5.62 14.65 -11.42
N LYS A 5 5.50 14.66 -10.10
CA LYS A 5 6.48 14.07 -9.19
C LYS A 5 6.74 12.63 -9.62
N SER A 6 8.01 12.25 -9.64
CA SER A 6 8.46 10.89 -9.89
C SER A 6 8.03 9.96 -8.75
N ILE A 7 7.97 8.65 -9.05
CA ILE A 7 7.71 7.59 -8.05
C ILE A 7 8.63 7.76 -6.82
N ASN A 8 9.92 8.01 -7.04
CA ASN A 8 10.88 8.17 -5.94
C ASN A 8 10.58 9.39 -5.07
N GLU A 9 10.20 10.53 -5.67
CA GLU A 9 9.83 11.74 -4.92
C GLU A 9 8.56 11.51 -4.08
N LEU A 10 7.56 10.83 -4.64
CA LEU A 10 6.33 10.48 -3.91
C LEU A 10 6.62 9.57 -2.70
N ILE A 11 7.51 8.58 -2.88
CA ILE A 11 7.93 7.67 -1.80
C ILE A 11 8.73 8.40 -0.72
N VAL A 12 9.63 9.30 -1.10
CA VAL A 12 10.41 10.11 -0.14
C VAL A 12 9.48 11.01 0.67
N GLU A 13 8.57 11.73 0.02
CA GLU A 13 7.61 12.60 0.70
C GLU A 13 6.69 11.81 1.64
N ALA A 14 6.23 10.62 1.23
CA ALA A 14 5.48 9.73 2.10
C ALA A 14 6.29 9.33 3.35
N ARG A 15 7.58 9.00 3.18
CA ARG A 15 8.48 8.69 4.31
C ARG A 15 8.69 9.89 5.23
N GLU A 16 8.79 11.10 4.69
CA GLU A 16 8.92 12.34 5.46
C GLU A 16 7.68 12.63 6.31
N ILE A 17 6.48 12.46 5.77
CA ILE A 17 5.23 12.60 6.53
C ILE A 17 5.24 11.68 7.75
N LYS A 18 5.64 10.43 7.56
CA LYS A 18 5.75 9.45 8.66
C LYS A 18 6.85 9.84 9.65
N SER A 19 8.04 10.18 9.17
CA SER A 19 9.21 10.48 10.03
C SER A 19 9.03 11.76 10.85
N ALA A 20 8.12 12.66 10.45
CA ALA A 20 7.74 13.84 11.22
C ALA A 20 6.80 13.54 12.41
N THR A 21 6.29 12.31 12.55
CA THR A 21 5.34 11.94 13.62
C THR A 21 5.91 12.12 15.03
N PRO A 22 7.13 11.64 15.34
CA PRO A 22 7.73 11.82 16.67
C PRO A 22 7.91 13.30 17.03
N SER A 23 8.40 14.12 16.09
CA SER A 23 8.60 15.56 16.32
C SER A 23 7.30 16.28 16.63
N PHE A 24 6.22 15.95 15.91
CA PHE A 24 4.89 16.49 16.19
C PHE A 24 4.39 16.14 17.59
N VAL A 25 4.55 14.87 18.01
CA VAL A 25 4.17 14.44 19.35
C VAL A 25 4.97 15.18 20.42
N VAL A 26 6.28 15.37 20.20
CA VAL A 26 7.13 16.14 21.12
C VAL A 26 6.64 17.58 21.23
N GLU A 27 6.31 18.23 20.11
CA GLU A 27 5.81 19.60 20.11
C GLU A 27 4.45 19.72 20.80
N LEU A 28 3.51 18.81 20.51
CA LEU A 28 2.19 18.80 21.15
C LEU A 28 2.29 18.65 22.67
N VAL A 29 3.26 17.84 23.13
CA VAL A 29 3.43 17.53 24.55
C VAL A 29 4.26 18.60 25.26
N ARG A 30 5.41 18.99 24.70
CA ARG A 30 6.46 19.82 25.35
C ARG A 30 6.68 21.18 24.71
N GLY A 31 6.09 21.46 23.56
CA GLY A 31 6.21 22.73 22.85
C GLY A 31 5.58 23.90 23.61
N GLN A 32 5.76 25.11 23.08
CA GLN A 32 5.20 26.31 23.67
C GLN A 32 3.66 26.28 23.58
N GLY A 33 2.97 26.41 24.71
CA GLY A 33 1.53 26.21 24.79
C GLY A 33 1.09 24.74 24.70
N GLY A 34 2.04 23.80 24.73
CA GLY A 34 1.79 22.37 24.73
C GLY A 34 1.27 21.84 26.07
N LEU A 35 1.02 20.53 26.12
CA LEU A 35 0.36 19.87 27.24
C LEU A 35 1.03 20.13 28.60
N TYR A 36 2.36 20.06 28.68
CA TYR A 36 3.10 20.27 29.93
C TYR A 36 2.95 21.70 30.46
N GLU A 37 3.09 22.71 29.60
CA GLU A 37 2.99 24.11 30.01
C GLU A 37 1.56 24.43 30.48
N THR A 38 0.56 23.99 29.73
CA THR A 38 -0.86 24.24 30.06
C THR A 38 -1.26 23.53 31.35
N THR A 39 -0.82 22.28 31.56
CA THR A 39 -1.13 21.55 32.80
C THR A 39 -0.40 22.11 34.02
N SER A 40 0.84 22.60 33.85
CA SER A 40 1.59 23.29 34.90
C SER A 40 0.93 24.60 35.33
N LYS A 41 0.42 25.40 34.37
CA LYS A 41 -0.37 26.62 34.68
C LYS A 41 -1.64 26.30 35.48
N ILE A 42 -2.29 25.17 35.21
CA ILE A 42 -3.46 24.72 35.97
C ILE A 42 -3.06 24.31 37.40
N ASP A 43 -1.90 23.69 37.59
CA ASP A 43 -1.41 23.30 38.92
C ASP A 43 -1.12 24.50 39.82
N THR A 44 -0.59 25.57 39.25
CA THR A 44 -0.23 26.79 39.98
C THR A 44 -1.41 27.76 40.13
N ASP A 45 -2.56 27.49 39.51
CA ASP A 45 -3.76 28.32 39.65
C ASP A 45 -4.32 28.23 41.08
N ALA A 46 -4.26 29.34 41.80
CA ALA A 46 -4.75 29.44 43.18
C ALA A 46 -6.28 29.49 43.28
N ASN A 47 -6.98 29.76 42.16
CA ASN A 47 -8.43 29.89 42.13
C ASN A 47 -9.16 28.55 41.92
N LEU A 48 -8.43 27.48 41.61
CA LEU A 48 -9.00 26.15 41.37
C LEU A 48 -8.84 25.24 42.58
N THR A 49 -9.92 24.56 42.95
CA THR A 49 -9.87 23.44 43.90
C THR A 49 -9.10 22.27 43.30
N PHE A 50 -8.64 21.33 44.13
CA PHE A 50 -7.99 20.11 43.64
C PHE A 50 -8.84 19.36 42.59
N GLN A 51 -10.15 19.24 42.83
CA GLN A 51 -11.08 18.63 41.87
C GLN A 51 -11.23 19.47 40.60
N GLY A 52 -11.29 20.80 40.71
CA GLY A 52 -11.31 21.72 39.56
C GLY A 52 -10.05 21.61 38.69
N LYS A 53 -8.87 21.48 39.31
CA LYS A 53 -7.60 21.25 38.60
C LYS A 53 -7.60 19.93 37.85
N GLN A 54 -8.03 18.85 38.49
CA GLN A 54 -8.17 17.53 37.87
C GLN A 54 -9.13 17.57 36.66
N ALA A 55 -10.30 18.19 36.82
CA ALA A 55 -11.28 18.32 35.73
C ALA A 55 -10.74 19.14 34.56
N LYS A 56 -10.10 20.29 34.83
CA LYS A 56 -9.53 21.16 33.78
C LYS A 56 -8.38 20.46 33.04
N LYS A 57 -7.51 19.74 33.75
CA LYS A 57 -6.46 18.91 33.13
C LYS A 57 -7.03 17.79 32.25
N GLY A 58 -8.11 17.14 32.69
CA GLY A 58 -8.81 16.14 31.89
C GLY A 58 -9.32 16.71 30.57
N ARG A 59 -9.86 17.93 30.57
CA ARG A 59 -10.29 18.64 29.35
C ARG A 59 -9.13 19.00 28.44
N VAL A 60 -8.01 19.50 28.98
CA VAL A 60 -6.79 19.76 28.20
C VAL A 60 -6.31 18.49 27.48
N LYS A 61 -6.31 17.35 28.18
CA LYS A 61 -5.94 16.06 27.59
C LYS A 61 -6.90 15.63 26.47
N LYS A 62 -8.21 15.80 26.64
CA LYS A 62 -9.21 15.51 25.58
C LYS A 62 -9.01 16.40 24.34
N VAL A 63 -8.70 17.68 24.53
CA VAL A 63 -8.38 18.58 23.42
C VAL A 63 -7.09 18.14 22.70
N ALA A 64 -6.04 17.80 23.46
CA ALA A 64 -4.79 17.30 22.89
C ALA A 64 -4.97 15.97 22.15
N GLU A 65 -5.81 15.07 22.68
CA GLU A 65 -6.20 13.83 22.01
C GLU A 65 -6.89 14.10 20.67
N TYR A 66 -7.90 14.97 20.65
CA TYR A 66 -8.58 15.36 19.40
C TYR A 66 -7.61 15.97 18.37
N VAL A 67 -6.73 16.90 18.80
CA VAL A 67 -5.73 17.53 17.93
C VAL A 67 -4.77 16.49 17.35
N LEU A 68 -4.29 15.55 18.18
CA LEU A 68 -3.45 14.45 17.72
C LEU A 68 -4.18 13.58 16.69
N MET A 69 -5.41 13.15 16.97
CA MET A 69 -6.15 12.25 16.07
C MET A 69 -6.46 12.93 14.73
N THR A 70 -6.76 14.23 14.74
CA THR A 70 -7.01 15.02 13.53
C THR A 70 -5.75 15.10 12.67
N GLU A 71 -4.62 15.50 13.25
CA GLU A 71 -3.35 15.57 12.53
C GLU A 71 -2.93 14.20 11.98
N MET A 72 -3.09 13.14 12.78
CA MET A 72 -2.74 11.78 12.37
C MET A 72 -3.63 11.26 11.24
N LYS A 73 -4.92 11.65 11.23
CA LYS A 73 -5.84 11.36 10.12
C LYS A 73 -5.36 12.05 8.85
N GLU A 74 -5.12 13.36 8.89
CA GLU A 74 -4.64 14.11 7.73
C GLU A 74 -3.32 13.57 7.18
N ARG A 75 -2.37 13.23 8.07
CA ARG A 75 -1.09 12.63 7.67
C ARG A 75 -1.29 11.30 6.98
N ARG A 76 -2.17 10.44 7.50
CA ARG A 76 -2.48 9.15 6.86
C ARG A 76 -3.17 9.31 5.52
N GLU A 77 -4.08 10.27 5.38
CA GLU A 77 -4.75 10.56 4.11
C GLU A 77 -3.74 11.06 3.07
N LYS A 78 -2.90 12.05 3.42
CA LYS A 78 -1.83 12.56 2.55
C LYS A 78 -0.84 11.46 2.17
N TYR A 79 -0.41 10.67 3.15
CA TYR A 79 0.46 9.51 2.94
C TYR A 79 -0.15 8.48 1.98
N GLY A 80 -1.42 8.11 2.22
CA GLY A 80 -2.15 7.17 1.37
C GLY A 80 -2.28 7.66 -0.07
N ALA A 81 -2.63 8.94 -0.26
CA ALA A 81 -2.74 9.54 -1.58
C ALA A 81 -1.41 9.54 -2.36
N LEU A 82 -0.28 9.80 -1.68
CA LEU A 82 1.05 9.71 -2.30
C LEU A 82 1.39 8.28 -2.72
N LEU A 83 1.05 7.29 -1.88
CA LEU A 83 1.25 5.88 -2.21
C LEU A 83 0.32 5.40 -3.33
N ASP A 84 -0.93 5.85 -3.37
CA ASP A 84 -1.88 5.56 -4.45
C ASP A 84 -1.37 6.09 -5.80
N GLU A 85 -0.86 7.32 -5.82
CA GLU A 85 -0.28 7.92 -7.03
C GLU A 85 1.02 7.20 -7.44
N ALA A 86 1.89 6.85 -6.48
CA ALA A 86 3.10 6.07 -6.76
C ALA A 86 2.73 4.69 -7.33
N GLU A 87 1.75 4.00 -6.75
CA GLU A 87 1.26 2.70 -7.22
C GLU A 87 0.70 2.82 -8.63
N LYS A 88 -0.10 3.84 -8.90
CA LYS A 88 -0.66 4.10 -10.24
C LYS A 88 0.44 4.30 -11.27
N GLN A 89 1.49 5.07 -10.96
CA GLN A 89 2.63 5.27 -11.85
C GLN A 89 3.45 3.99 -12.06
N VAL A 90 3.64 3.17 -11.01
CA VAL A 90 4.33 1.88 -11.13
C VAL A 90 3.50 0.89 -11.96
N ARG A 91 2.19 0.82 -11.74
CA ARG A 91 1.27 -0.01 -12.54
C ARG A 91 1.20 0.46 -13.99
N ALA A 92 1.33 1.75 -14.27
CA ALA A 92 1.39 2.25 -15.63
C ALA A 92 2.58 1.68 -16.43
N LYS A 93 3.68 1.31 -15.76
CA LYS A 93 4.82 0.59 -16.39
C LYS A 93 4.45 -0.83 -16.86
N LEU A 94 3.34 -1.39 -16.37
CA LEU A 94 2.81 -2.70 -16.80
C LEU A 94 1.87 -2.58 -18.01
N THR A 95 1.38 -1.38 -18.33
CA THR A 95 0.44 -1.11 -19.44
C THR A 95 1.20 -1.21 -20.79
N PRO A 96 0.60 -1.78 -21.85
CA PRO A 96 1.27 -2.72 -22.73
C PRO A 96 2.40 -2.08 -23.52
N GLN A 97 3.63 -2.50 -23.20
CA GLN A 97 4.80 -2.32 -24.07
C GLN A 97 4.84 -3.34 -25.21
N PHE A 98 4.00 -4.38 -25.16
CA PHE A 98 3.96 -5.36 -26.23
C PHE A 98 3.18 -4.77 -27.40
N GLU A 99 3.93 -4.22 -28.36
CA GLU A 99 3.41 -3.94 -29.69
C GLU A 99 2.70 -5.19 -30.22
N ASP A 100 1.50 -5.00 -30.76
CA ASP A 100 0.83 -6.10 -31.44
C ASP A 100 1.62 -6.45 -32.70
N LEU A 101 1.46 -7.68 -33.16
CA LEU A 101 1.94 -8.04 -34.49
C LEU A 101 1.14 -7.24 -35.53
N GLU A 102 1.81 -6.85 -36.61
CA GLU A 102 1.14 -6.34 -37.81
C GLU A 102 0.08 -7.35 -38.27
N GLU A 103 -1.02 -6.88 -38.86
CA GLU A 103 -2.21 -7.70 -39.15
C GLU A 103 -1.89 -8.98 -39.96
N SER A 104 -0.98 -8.87 -40.95
CA SER A 104 -0.51 -10.01 -41.74
C SER A 104 0.28 -11.03 -40.91
N ASP A 105 1.13 -10.55 -40.01
CA ASP A 105 1.97 -11.39 -39.14
C ASP A 105 1.12 -12.05 -38.05
N ARG A 106 0.07 -11.36 -37.59
CA ARG A 106 -0.93 -11.89 -36.65
C ARG A 106 -1.69 -13.07 -37.25
N ILE A 107 -2.15 -12.94 -38.50
CA ILE A 107 -2.85 -14.04 -39.21
C ILE A 107 -1.94 -15.26 -39.36
N LEU A 108 -0.68 -15.06 -39.77
CA LEU A 108 0.29 -16.15 -39.90
C LEU A 108 0.59 -16.80 -38.55
N TYR A 109 0.76 -15.99 -37.50
CA TYR A 109 0.97 -16.47 -36.13
C TYR A 109 -0.20 -17.32 -35.65
N ASP A 110 -1.45 -16.83 -35.78
CA ASP A 110 -2.64 -17.54 -35.32
C ASP A 110 -2.82 -18.88 -36.06
N ALA A 111 -2.54 -18.91 -37.37
CA ALA A 111 -2.56 -20.14 -38.16
C ALA A 111 -1.49 -21.15 -37.70
N GLU A 112 -0.26 -20.70 -37.48
CA GLU A 112 0.85 -21.56 -37.05
C GLU A 112 0.64 -22.08 -35.62
N ILE A 113 0.12 -21.25 -34.70
CA ILE A 113 -0.26 -21.68 -33.36
C ILE A 113 -1.40 -22.70 -33.39
N SER A 114 -2.44 -22.47 -34.21
CA SER A 114 -3.56 -23.41 -34.35
C SER A 114 -3.12 -24.78 -34.87
N ASP A 115 -2.24 -24.79 -35.88
CA ASP A 115 -1.63 -26.03 -36.40
C ASP A 115 -0.80 -26.73 -35.32
N LEU A 116 0.04 -25.99 -34.58
CA LEU A 116 0.83 -26.56 -33.48
C LEU A 116 -0.04 -27.09 -32.34
N LYS A 117 -1.15 -26.42 -31.98
CA LYS A 117 -2.12 -26.91 -30.98
C LYS A 117 -2.74 -28.23 -31.42
N THR A 118 -3.17 -28.29 -32.68
CA THR A 118 -3.73 -29.51 -33.28
C THR A 118 -2.72 -30.65 -33.27
N LYS A 119 -1.45 -30.38 -33.62
CA LYS A 119 -0.36 -31.36 -33.60
C LYS A 119 -0.04 -31.86 -32.19
N VAL A 120 -0.08 -30.99 -31.16
CA VAL A 120 0.07 -31.40 -29.76
C VAL A 120 -1.05 -32.36 -29.34
N LEU A 121 -2.30 -32.04 -29.67
CA LEU A 121 -3.47 -32.85 -29.32
C LEU A 121 -3.51 -34.21 -30.03
N LEU A 122 -3.10 -34.26 -31.29
CA LEU A 122 -3.14 -35.48 -32.12
C LEU A 122 -1.82 -36.27 -32.08
N SER A 123 -0.86 -35.87 -31.27
CA SER A 123 0.43 -36.55 -31.15
C SER A 123 0.27 -37.93 -30.52
N VAL A 124 0.89 -38.93 -31.15
CA VAL A 124 0.84 -40.34 -30.73
C VAL A 124 1.82 -40.70 -29.61
N ASP A 125 2.78 -39.81 -29.31
CA ASP A 125 3.81 -40.00 -28.29
C ASP A 125 4.12 -38.67 -27.58
N GLU A 126 4.40 -38.75 -26.27
CA GLU A 126 4.75 -37.64 -25.38
C GLU A 126 5.96 -36.85 -25.91
N LYS A 127 6.92 -37.54 -26.52
CA LYS A 127 8.10 -36.91 -27.10
C LYS A 127 7.75 -35.99 -28.28
N LEU A 128 6.80 -36.38 -29.12
CA LEU A 128 6.33 -35.54 -30.23
C LEU A 128 5.54 -34.35 -29.71
N SER A 129 4.64 -34.57 -28.74
CA SER A 129 3.88 -33.48 -28.11
C SER A 129 4.81 -32.44 -27.48
N MET A 130 5.88 -32.89 -26.81
CA MET A 130 6.89 -32.02 -26.22
C MET A 130 7.63 -31.17 -27.26
N GLN A 131 7.99 -31.74 -28.42
CA GLN A 131 8.63 -31.00 -29.50
C GLN A 131 7.71 -29.93 -30.10
N TYR A 132 6.42 -30.23 -30.26
CA TYR A 132 5.46 -29.24 -30.76
C TYR A 132 5.18 -28.15 -29.74
N LEU A 133 5.08 -28.48 -28.45
CA LEU A 133 5.00 -27.50 -27.36
C LEU A 133 6.24 -26.59 -27.35
N GLU A 134 7.43 -27.15 -27.52
CA GLU A 134 8.66 -26.36 -27.55
C GLU A 134 8.67 -25.39 -28.74
N LYS A 135 8.27 -25.85 -29.93
CA LYS A 135 8.12 -24.98 -31.12
C LYS A 135 7.11 -23.86 -30.90
N MET A 136 5.98 -24.19 -30.29
CA MET A 136 4.93 -23.23 -29.95
C MET A 136 5.42 -22.17 -28.96
N VAL A 137 6.14 -22.58 -27.93
CA VAL A 137 6.76 -21.67 -26.96
C VAL A 137 7.83 -20.81 -27.61
N ASN A 138 8.65 -21.38 -28.50
CA ASN A 138 9.67 -20.63 -29.24
C ASN A 138 9.07 -19.57 -30.17
N LEU A 139 7.93 -19.86 -30.81
CA LEU A 139 7.21 -18.92 -31.65
C LEU A 139 6.58 -17.80 -30.83
N ALA A 140 5.84 -18.16 -29.77
CA ALA A 140 5.16 -17.20 -28.91
C ALA A 140 6.15 -16.35 -28.09
N SER A 141 7.33 -16.85 -27.73
CA SER A 141 8.31 -16.08 -26.96
C SER A 141 8.94 -14.92 -27.74
N LYS A 142 8.65 -14.77 -29.04
CA LYS A 142 9.17 -13.66 -29.87
C LYS A 142 8.40 -12.34 -29.66
N ASN A 143 7.19 -12.40 -29.13
CA ASN A 143 6.37 -11.22 -28.85
C ASN A 143 5.68 -11.43 -27.49
N GLY A 144 5.76 -10.46 -26.58
CA GLY A 144 5.27 -10.72 -25.22
C GLY A 144 3.75 -10.77 -25.08
N LYS A 145 3.00 -10.13 -26.00
CA LYS A 145 1.54 -10.28 -26.05
C LYS A 145 1.16 -11.71 -26.43
N THR A 146 1.80 -12.25 -27.46
CA THR A 146 1.55 -13.62 -27.89
C THR A 146 2.04 -14.65 -26.86
N ALA A 147 3.17 -14.38 -26.18
CA ALA A 147 3.61 -15.17 -25.04
C ALA A 147 2.58 -15.19 -23.91
N HIS A 148 1.98 -14.03 -23.58
CA HIS A 148 0.96 -13.90 -22.55
C HIS A 148 -0.31 -14.69 -22.89
N GLU A 149 -0.81 -14.57 -24.12
CA GLU A 149 -1.98 -15.31 -24.61
C GLU A 149 -1.77 -16.84 -24.55
N LEU A 150 -0.55 -17.31 -24.78
CA LEU A 150 -0.23 -18.74 -24.76
C LEU A 150 -0.09 -19.33 -23.36
N GLN A 151 0.08 -18.53 -22.30
CA GLN A 151 0.31 -19.03 -20.93
C GLN A 151 -0.82 -19.94 -20.43
N GLY A 152 -2.07 -19.57 -20.71
CA GLY A 152 -3.24 -20.36 -20.29
C GLY A 152 -3.27 -21.74 -20.96
N TYR A 153 -3.03 -21.78 -22.28
CA TYR A 153 -2.96 -23.03 -23.03
C TYR A 153 -1.81 -23.91 -22.55
N LEU A 154 -0.61 -23.34 -22.38
CA LEU A 154 0.55 -24.07 -21.89
C LEU A 154 0.25 -24.68 -20.51
N THR A 155 -0.30 -23.89 -19.58
CA THR A 155 -0.64 -24.37 -18.22
C THR A 155 -1.60 -25.56 -18.24
N GLY A 156 -2.62 -25.54 -19.10
CA GLY A 156 -3.52 -26.68 -19.29
C GLY A 156 -2.79 -27.93 -19.80
N GLN A 157 -1.94 -27.78 -20.82
CA GLN A 157 -1.16 -28.89 -21.38
C GLN A 157 -0.11 -29.43 -20.39
N LEU A 158 0.50 -28.56 -19.57
CA LEU A 158 1.40 -28.96 -18.48
C LEU A 158 0.66 -29.89 -17.50
N ALA A 159 -0.56 -29.54 -17.10
CA ALA A 159 -1.34 -30.33 -16.16
C ALA A 159 -1.72 -31.70 -16.74
N GLU A 160 -2.11 -31.75 -18.02
CA GLU A 160 -2.44 -33.02 -18.68
C GLU A 160 -1.23 -33.95 -18.83
N MET A 161 -0.08 -33.41 -19.25
CA MET A 161 1.14 -34.21 -19.43
C MET A 161 1.72 -34.69 -18.10
N VAL A 162 1.69 -33.85 -17.05
CA VAL A 162 2.09 -34.26 -15.70
C VAL A 162 1.16 -35.33 -15.14
N GLY A 163 -0.15 -35.25 -15.41
CA GLY A 163 -1.13 -36.22 -14.90
C GLY A 163 -1.12 -37.58 -15.62
N LYS A 164 -0.72 -37.62 -16.89
CA LYS A 164 -0.76 -38.83 -17.74
C LYS A 164 0.61 -39.50 -17.94
N SER A 165 1.72 -38.79 -17.70
CA SER A 165 3.04 -39.29 -18.07
C SER A 165 3.63 -40.31 -17.12
N GLN A 166 4.08 -41.43 -17.69
CA GLN A 166 4.86 -42.45 -16.98
C GLN A 166 6.34 -42.06 -16.82
N ASN A 167 6.79 -40.98 -17.46
CA ASN A 167 8.19 -40.52 -17.51
C ASN A 167 8.37 -39.10 -16.93
N LEU A 168 7.56 -38.77 -15.93
CA LEU A 168 7.52 -37.49 -15.21
C LEU A 168 8.88 -36.90 -14.82
N ALA A 169 9.82 -37.75 -14.38
CA ALA A 169 11.15 -37.30 -13.97
C ALA A 169 11.95 -36.65 -15.11
N HIS A 170 11.73 -37.07 -16.35
CA HIS A 170 12.45 -36.57 -17.53
C HIS A 170 11.74 -35.38 -18.19
N ILE A 171 10.41 -35.35 -18.12
CA ILE A 171 9.59 -34.34 -18.81
C ILE A 171 9.43 -33.06 -17.96
N ARG A 172 9.36 -33.17 -16.63
CA ARG A 172 9.16 -32.03 -15.72
C ARG A 172 10.20 -30.90 -15.86
N PRO A 173 11.52 -31.17 -16.02
CA PRO A 173 12.50 -30.10 -16.23
C PRO A 173 12.30 -29.34 -17.55
N GLN A 174 11.90 -30.04 -18.62
CA GLN A 174 11.66 -29.44 -19.93
C GLN A 174 10.41 -28.55 -19.91
N LEU A 175 9.32 -29.07 -19.33
CA LEU A 175 8.08 -28.32 -19.10
C LEU A 175 8.31 -27.05 -18.26
N LEU A 176 9.13 -27.16 -17.20
CA LEU A 176 9.51 -26.01 -16.37
C LEU A 176 10.29 -24.97 -17.17
N THR A 177 11.20 -25.40 -18.05
CA THR A 177 11.99 -24.51 -18.89
C THR A 177 11.10 -23.76 -19.88
N MET A 178 10.17 -24.45 -20.53
CA MET A 178 9.19 -23.86 -21.44
C MET A 178 8.28 -22.85 -20.72
N SER A 179 7.76 -23.22 -19.56
CA SER A 179 6.94 -22.34 -18.72
C SER A 179 7.69 -21.07 -18.33
N LYS A 180 8.94 -21.19 -17.86
CA LYS A 180 9.79 -20.03 -17.50
C LYS A 180 10.10 -19.15 -18.71
N LYS A 181 10.36 -19.74 -19.88
CA LYS A 181 10.66 -19.01 -21.09
C LYS A 181 9.47 -18.16 -21.53
N LEU A 182 8.28 -18.77 -21.57
CA LEU A 182 7.05 -18.09 -21.94
C LEU A 182 6.67 -17.00 -20.92
N ALA A 183 6.82 -17.30 -19.62
CA ALA A 183 6.61 -16.33 -18.55
C ALA A 183 7.51 -15.10 -18.69
N ARG A 184 8.81 -15.31 -18.92
CA ARG A 184 9.76 -14.19 -19.15
C ARG A 184 9.44 -13.40 -20.40
N ALA A 185 9.08 -14.05 -21.49
CA ALA A 185 8.72 -13.35 -22.73
C ALA A 185 7.46 -12.50 -22.58
N SER A 186 6.51 -12.92 -21.74
CA SER A 186 5.28 -12.18 -21.43
C SER A 186 5.42 -11.12 -20.34
N GLN A 187 6.61 -11.00 -19.74
CA GLN A 187 6.91 -9.98 -18.73
C GLN A 187 7.44 -8.73 -19.43
N VAL A 188 6.99 -7.55 -18.98
CA VAL A 188 7.58 -6.28 -19.39
C VAL A 188 9.03 -6.20 -18.91
N ASP A 189 9.83 -5.36 -19.57
CA ASP A 189 11.19 -5.07 -19.10
C ASP A 189 11.16 -4.62 -17.63
N ASP A 190 12.12 -5.14 -16.83
CA ASP A 190 12.21 -4.88 -15.39
C ASP A 190 10.95 -5.29 -14.57
N PHE A 191 10.20 -6.32 -15.01
CA PHE A 191 9.03 -6.81 -14.26
C PHE A 191 9.33 -7.15 -12.79
N ASP A 192 10.48 -7.76 -12.49
CA ASP A 192 10.87 -8.08 -11.11
C ASP A 192 11.12 -6.80 -10.29
N GLY A 193 11.71 -5.76 -10.90
CA GLY A 193 11.87 -4.44 -10.28
C GLY A 193 10.53 -3.73 -10.03
N ILE A 194 9.61 -3.79 -10.99
CA ILE A 194 8.24 -3.26 -10.85
C ILE A 194 7.51 -3.98 -9.72
N LYS A 195 7.62 -5.32 -9.65
CA LYS A 195 7.01 -6.12 -8.59
C LYS A 195 7.60 -5.77 -7.22
N ALA A 196 8.92 -5.61 -7.12
CA ALA A 196 9.57 -5.16 -5.89
C ALA A 196 9.07 -3.77 -5.47
N GLN A 197 8.95 -2.82 -6.40
CA GLN A 197 8.40 -1.49 -6.12
C GLN A 197 6.95 -1.53 -5.62
N LEU A 198 6.10 -2.37 -6.20
CA LEU A 198 4.72 -2.56 -5.73
C LEU A 198 4.67 -3.19 -4.33
N ASN A 199 5.55 -4.15 -4.05
CA ASN A 199 5.66 -4.75 -2.73
C ASN A 199 6.12 -3.73 -1.69
N ASP A 200 7.15 -2.93 -1.99
CA ASP A 200 7.64 -1.88 -1.11
C ASP A 200 6.52 -0.86 -0.78
N ILE A 201 5.72 -0.47 -1.77
CA ILE A 201 4.55 0.41 -1.58
C ILE A 201 3.53 -0.23 -0.64
N ASN A 202 3.22 -1.51 -0.83
CA ASN A 202 2.28 -2.23 0.03
C ASN A 202 2.79 -2.38 1.46
N GLU A 203 4.06 -2.75 1.63
CA GLU A 203 4.70 -2.81 2.95
C GLU A 203 4.64 -1.46 3.64
N MET A 204 4.90 -0.37 2.91
CA MET A 204 4.80 1.00 3.39
C MET A 204 3.39 1.33 3.92
N ARG A 205 2.31 0.92 3.22
CA ARG A 205 0.92 1.15 3.67
C ARG A 205 0.61 0.53 5.04
N GLU A 206 1.19 -0.62 5.33
CA GLU A 206 0.92 -1.37 6.55
C GLU A 206 1.68 -0.84 7.76
N VAL A 207 2.70 0.01 7.56
CA VAL A 207 3.55 0.44 8.67
C VAL A 207 2.82 1.41 9.61
N ALA A 208 2.93 1.14 10.91
CA ALA A 208 2.48 2.05 11.96
C ALA A 208 3.32 3.34 12.00
N PHE A 209 2.67 4.48 12.27
CA PHE A 209 3.31 5.79 12.35
C PHE A 209 3.88 6.06 13.74
N ALA A 210 3.16 5.68 14.79
CA ALA A 210 3.59 5.79 16.18
C ALA A 210 3.96 4.40 16.72
N ILE A 211 5.25 4.17 16.92
CA ILE A 211 5.79 2.93 17.48
C ILE A 211 6.78 3.24 18.61
N GLY A 212 6.98 2.28 19.52
CA GLY A 212 7.97 2.37 20.59
C GLY A 212 7.81 3.65 21.43
N GLN A 213 8.89 4.43 21.54
CA GLN A 213 8.96 5.67 22.32
C GLN A 213 7.86 6.68 21.97
N THR A 214 7.50 6.81 20.68
CA THR A 214 6.43 7.74 20.27
C THR A 214 5.07 7.29 20.80
N GLN A 215 4.77 5.99 20.71
CA GLN A 215 3.52 5.44 21.25
C GLN A 215 3.46 5.52 22.77
N THR A 216 4.59 5.26 23.45
CA THR A 216 4.71 5.45 24.91
C THR A 216 4.45 6.90 25.29
N ALA A 217 5.08 7.86 24.61
CA ALA A 217 4.90 9.28 24.89
C ALA A 217 3.43 9.71 24.73
N ILE A 218 2.73 9.25 23.69
CA ILE A 218 1.30 9.53 23.51
C ILE A 218 0.49 8.93 24.66
N THR A 219 0.73 7.66 24.99
CA THR A 219 -0.04 6.91 26.00
C THR A 219 0.10 7.55 27.38
N GLU A 220 1.32 7.88 27.79
CA GLU A 220 1.62 8.40 29.12
C GLU A 220 1.22 9.87 29.29
N ASN A 221 1.42 10.69 28.26
CA ASN A 221 1.23 12.14 28.38
C ASN A 221 -0.19 12.57 27.98
N ILE A 222 -0.70 12.03 26.88
CA ILE A 222 -2.00 12.41 26.31
C ILE A 222 -3.09 11.51 26.87
N GLY A 223 -2.97 10.19 26.67
CA GLY A 223 -3.88 9.21 27.26
C GLY A 223 -3.89 7.86 26.56
N HIS A 224 -4.47 6.86 27.25
CA HIS A 224 -4.58 5.50 26.73
C HIS A 224 -5.48 5.39 25.49
N VAL A 225 -6.51 6.23 25.37
CA VAL A 225 -7.38 6.27 24.19
C VAL A 225 -6.57 6.77 22.99
N ALA A 226 -5.93 7.93 23.09
CA ALA A 226 -4.97 8.40 22.10
C ALA A 226 -3.93 7.35 21.68
N GLY A 227 -3.31 6.65 22.64
CA GLY A 227 -2.31 5.62 22.37
C GLY A 227 -2.85 4.37 21.64
N ARG A 228 -4.13 4.04 21.83
CA ARG A 228 -4.82 2.94 21.15
C ARG A 228 -5.14 3.28 19.70
N TYR A 229 -5.58 4.51 19.45
CA TYR A 229 -6.08 4.92 18.14
C TYR A 229 -5.09 5.70 17.27
N VAL A 230 -3.91 6.09 17.78
CA VAL A 230 -2.95 6.90 17.00
C VAL A 230 -2.56 6.29 15.65
N ASN A 231 -2.50 4.95 15.55
CA ASN A 231 -2.21 4.27 14.30
C ASN A 231 -3.47 3.98 13.47
N ASN A 232 -4.67 4.24 13.98
CA ASN A 232 -5.93 4.13 13.26
C ASN A 232 -6.89 5.27 13.68
N PRO A 233 -6.58 6.52 13.28
CA PRO A 233 -7.32 7.69 13.73
C PRO A 233 -8.75 7.71 13.20
N THR A 234 -9.04 7.13 12.04
CA THR A 234 -10.42 7.05 11.50
C THR A 234 -11.36 6.34 12.47
N LYS A 235 -10.93 5.20 13.04
CA LYS A 235 -11.73 4.48 14.05
C LYS A 235 -11.97 5.28 15.32
N TYR A 236 -11.08 6.20 15.69
CA TYR A 236 -11.32 7.08 16.83
C TYR A 236 -12.51 8.00 16.57
N PHE A 237 -12.60 8.60 15.38
CA PHE A 237 -13.71 9.48 15.02
C PHE A 237 -15.03 8.71 14.90
N GLU A 238 -14.99 7.44 14.54
CA GLU A 238 -16.16 6.55 14.53
C GLU A 238 -16.61 6.19 15.96
N ASP A 239 -15.68 5.75 16.81
CA ASP A 239 -15.97 5.24 18.15
C ASP A 239 -16.23 6.35 19.20
N HIS A 240 -15.73 7.58 18.96
CA HIS A 240 -15.77 8.70 19.92
C HIS A 240 -16.43 9.96 19.34
N SER A 241 -17.37 9.80 18.42
CA SER A 241 -18.08 10.90 17.74
C SER A 241 -18.65 11.95 18.71
N GLU A 242 -19.30 11.53 19.80
CA GLU A 242 -19.85 12.45 20.81
C GLU A 242 -18.78 13.30 21.51
N THR A 243 -17.61 12.71 21.77
CA THR A 243 -16.48 13.43 22.39
C THR A 243 -15.83 14.38 21.39
N VAL A 244 -15.76 13.98 20.12
CA VAL A 244 -15.28 14.80 19.01
C VAL A 244 -16.16 16.04 18.84
N GLU A 245 -17.47 15.87 18.70
CA GLU A 245 -18.42 16.99 18.51
C GLU A 245 -18.35 17.99 19.67
N PHE A 246 -18.25 17.49 20.90
CA PHE A 246 -18.09 18.35 22.08
C PHE A 246 -16.81 19.19 22.03
N VAL A 247 -15.67 18.57 21.66
CA VAL A 247 -14.38 19.26 21.58
C VAL A 247 -14.35 20.24 20.40
N GLU A 248 -14.89 19.86 19.24
CA GLU A 248 -15.01 20.72 18.07
C GLU A 248 -15.81 21.98 18.38
N GLY A 249 -16.97 21.84 19.02
CA GLY A 249 -17.79 22.98 19.44
C GLY A 249 -17.06 23.92 20.41
N LYS A 250 -16.25 23.40 21.33
CA LYS A 250 -15.41 24.21 22.24
C LYS A 250 -14.29 24.92 21.49
N ILE A 251 -13.61 24.26 20.55
CA ILE A 251 -12.57 24.86 19.71
C ILE A 251 -13.16 25.98 18.85
N GLU A 252 -14.31 25.75 18.23
CA GLU A 252 -14.99 26.75 17.40
C GLU A 252 -15.42 27.97 18.22
N ASN A 253 -16.01 27.75 19.40
CA ASN A 253 -16.42 28.83 20.30
C ASN A 253 -15.22 29.64 20.82
N HIS A 254 -14.09 28.99 21.11
CA HIS A 254 -12.85 29.67 21.45
C HIS A 254 -12.35 30.56 20.30
N LYS A 255 -12.32 30.02 19.07
CA LYS A 255 -11.89 30.78 17.88
C LYS A 255 -12.81 31.97 17.56
N ARG A 256 -14.12 31.81 17.72
CA ARG A 256 -15.12 32.84 17.36
C ARG A 256 -15.30 33.91 18.43
N PHE A 257 -15.23 33.54 19.71
CA PHE A 257 -15.67 34.40 20.82
C PHE A 257 -14.62 34.57 21.92
N GLY A 258 -13.47 33.91 21.82
CA GLY A 258 -12.41 33.99 22.84
C GLY A 258 -12.74 33.27 24.15
N HIS A 259 -13.75 32.41 24.18
CA HIS A 259 -14.14 31.64 25.38
C HIS A 259 -13.00 30.72 25.84
N ASP A 260 -12.83 30.52 27.15
CA ASP A 260 -11.83 29.58 27.68
C ASP A 260 -12.12 28.16 27.14
N LEU A 261 -11.16 27.63 26.37
CA LEU A 261 -11.21 26.33 25.71
C LEU A 261 -11.43 25.16 26.69
N TYR A 262 -11.14 25.37 27.98
CA TYR A 262 -11.19 24.37 29.02
C TYR A 262 -12.29 24.63 30.06
N SER A 263 -13.13 25.65 29.85
CA SER A 263 -14.27 25.98 30.70
C SER A 263 -15.42 24.97 30.60
N GLU A 264 -16.29 24.93 31.61
CA GLU A 264 -17.50 24.08 31.63
C GLU A 264 -18.42 24.37 30.46
#